data_AF-A0A6M8V5N5-F1
#
_entry.id   AF-A0A6M8V5N5-F1
#
_cell.length_a   1.000
_cell.length_b   1.000
_cell.length_c   1.000
_cell.angle_alpha   90.00
_cell.angle_beta   90.00
_cell.angle_gamma   90.00
#
_symmetry.space_group_name_H-M   'P 1'
#
loop_
_entity.id
_entity.type
_entity.pdbx_description
1 polymer ?
#
loop_
_entity_poly.entity_id
_entity_poly.type
_entity_poly.pdbx_seq_one_letter_code
_entity_poly.pdbx_strand_id
1 'polypeptide(L)'
;MRDTSYSMTQKLIKTLGIAEVEKAWIGKGMNAWRELSERMNEYVSPYVLRYMSNKYSWKRMCNPRSAIYKAVVIKKTMPAAYYKHLIFPTEELRDGKRNNSELSE
;
A
#
# COMPACT_ATOMS: atom_id res chain seq x y z
N MET A 1 -22.57 17.03 16.75
CA MET A 1 -21.34 16.52 16.09
C MET A 1 -21.29 15.01 16.34
N ARG A 2 -21.21 14.15 15.32
CA ARG A 2 -21.00 12.70 15.56
C ARG A 2 -19.61 12.52 16.17
N ASP A 3 -19.55 11.97 17.36
CA ASP A 3 -18.29 11.56 17.95
C ASP A 3 -17.69 10.43 17.09
N THR A 4 -16.57 10.72 16.43
CA THR A 4 -15.90 9.73 15.56
C THR A 4 -14.86 8.92 16.32
N SER A 5 -14.62 9.23 17.61
CA SER A 5 -13.62 8.67 18.54
C SER A 5 -13.56 7.13 18.58
N TYR A 6 -14.58 6.45 18.04
CA TYR A 6 -14.74 5.00 18.02
C TYR A 6 -14.37 4.31 16.71
N SER A 7 -13.96 5.03 15.67
CA SER A 7 -13.58 4.35 14.42
C SER A 7 -12.29 3.54 14.61
N MET A 8 -12.27 2.30 14.09
CA MET A 8 -11.09 1.43 14.15
C MET A 8 -9.83 2.12 13.63
N THR A 9 -9.96 3.00 12.64
CA THR A 9 -8.89 3.87 12.14
C THR A 9 -8.25 4.72 13.23
N GLN A 10 -9.05 5.38 14.07
CA GLN A 10 -8.52 6.22 15.14
C GLN A 10 -7.91 5.40 16.26
N LYS A 11 -8.52 4.25 16.61
CA LYS A 11 -7.94 3.31 17.57
C LYS A 11 -6.55 2.84 17.13
N LEU A 12 -6.41 2.42 15.87
CA LEU A 12 -5.11 2.03 15.30
C LEU A 12 -4.08 3.14 15.40
N ILE A 13 -4.44 4.37 15.01
CA ILE A 13 -3.53 5.52 15.06
C ILE A 13 -3.13 5.84 16.50
N LYS A 14 -4.08 5.79 17.44
CA LYS A 14 -3.82 6.09 18.86
C LYS A 14 -2.94 5.03 19.53
N THR A 15 -3.16 3.76 19.22
CA THR A 15 -2.47 2.64 19.88
C THR A 15 -1.12 2.30 19.24
N LEU A 16 -1.05 2.25 17.91
CA LEU A 16 0.15 1.81 17.18
C LEU A 16 0.91 2.96 16.53
N GLY A 17 0.25 4.09 16.29
CA GLY A 17 0.80 5.19 15.50
C GLY A 17 0.58 5.01 14.00
N ILE A 18 0.42 6.12 13.29
CA ILE A 18 0.13 6.13 11.85
C ILE A 18 1.24 5.45 11.02
N ALA A 19 2.50 5.67 11.37
CA ALA A 19 3.67 5.15 10.65
C ALA A 19 3.77 3.61 10.73
N GLU A 20 3.42 3.02 11.87
CA GLU A 20 3.42 1.57 12.05
C GLU A 20 2.33 0.90 11.22
N VAL A 21 1.15 1.53 11.15
CA VAL A 21 0.05 1.03 10.32
C VAL A 21 0.39 1.15 8.84
N GLU A 22 1.04 2.24 8.43
CA GLU A 22 1.56 2.41 7.07
C GLU A 22 2.61 1.35 6.72
N LYS A 23 3.56 1.09 7.62
CA LYS A 23 4.59 0.04 7.43
C LYS A 23 3.95 -1.33 7.24
N ALA A 24 2.94 -1.67 8.05
CA ALA A 24 2.20 -2.92 7.91
C ALA A 24 1.50 -3.00 6.54
N TRP A 25 0.86 -1.91 6.09
CA TRP A 25 0.26 -1.80 4.76
C TRP A 25 1.29 -1.96 3.63
N ILE A 26 2.43 -1.29 3.70
CA ILE A 26 3.50 -1.37 2.69
C ILE A 26 4.08 -2.80 2.62
N GLY A 27 4.17 -3.49 3.75
CA GLY A 27 4.62 -4.89 3.80
C GLY A 27 3.59 -5.86 3.22
N LYS A 28 2.39 -5.91 3.82
CA LYS A 28 1.42 -7.01 3.60
C LYS A 28 0.13 -6.59 2.88
N GLY A 29 -0.06 -5.30 2.61
CA GLY A 29 -1.28 -4.76 1.99
C GLY A 29 -2.48 -5.05 2.87
N MET A 30 -3.59 -5.51 2.27
CA MET A 30 -4.76 -5.92 3.05
C MET A 30 -4.46 -7.02 4.06
N ASN A 31 -3.50 -7.93 3.79
CA ASN A 31 -3.19 -9.05 4.69
C ASN A 31 -2.55 -8.62 6.03
N ALA A 32 -2.18 -7.35 6.19
CA ALA A 32 -1.74 -6.80 7.47
C ALA A 32 -2.84 -6.85 8.55
N TRP A 33 -4.11 -7.02 8.15
CA TRP A 33 -5.25 -7.03 9.07
C TRP A 33 -5.11 -8.04 10.20
N ARG A 34 -4.51 -9.22 9.95
CA ARG A 34 -4.33 -10.29 10.95
C ARG A 34 -3.40 -9.85 12.08
N GLU A 35 -2.20 -9.40 11.70
CA GLU A 35 -1.18 -8.92 12.65
C GLU A 35 -1.69 -7.70 13.43
N LEU A 36 -2.37 -6.77 12.75
CA LEU A 36 -2.93 -5.61 13.43
C LEU A 36 -4.05 -5.99 14.39
N SER A 37 -4.86 -6.99 14.06
CA SER A 37 -5.90 -7.48 14.97
C SER A 37 -5.30 -8.10 16.23
N GLU A 38 -4.23 -8.89 16.07
CA GLU A 38 -3.49 -9.49 17.18
C GLU A 38 -2.85 -8.40 18.07
N ARG A 39 -2.16 -7.43 17.48
CA ARG A 39 -1.55 -6.31 18.22
C ARG A 39 -2.57 -5.42 18.93
N MET A 40 -3.76 -5.25 18.36
CA MET A 40 -4.85 -4.47 18.96
C MET A 40 -5.67 -5.25 19.99
N ASN A 41 -5.53 -6.59 20.02
CA ASN A 41 -6.46 -7.49 20.71
C ASN A 41 -7.94 -7.20 20.35
N GLU A 42 -8.19 -6.78 19.10
CA GLU A 42 -9.49 -6.38 18.57
C GLU A 42 -9.48 -6.60 17.05
N TYR A 43 -10.59 -7.08 16.47
CA TYR A 43 -10.63 -7.34 15.04
C TYR A 43 -10.49 -6.06 14.22
N VAL A 44 -9.46 -6.01 13.37
CA VAL A 44 -9.21 -4.98 12.38
C VAL A 44 -9.66 -5.49 11.02
N SER A 45 -10.72 -4.89 10.47
CA SER A 45 -11.18 -5.23 9.13
C SER A 45 -10.14 -4.84 8.07
N PRO A 46 -9.86 -5.68 7.05
CA PRO A 46 -8.98 -5.30 5.93
C PRO A 46 -9.48 -4.08 5.16
N TYR A 47 -10.79 -3.76 5.24
CA TYR A 47 -11.35 -2.55 4.63
C TYR A 47 -10.94 -1.27 5.37
N VAL A 48 -10.58 -1.34 6.65
CA VAL A 48 -9.99 -0.21 7.39
C VAL A 48 -8.65 0.16 6.77
N LEU A 49 -7.81 -0.84 6.47
CA LEU A 49 -6.53 -0.62 5.78
C LEU A 49 -6.72 -0.04 4.38
N ARG A 50 -7.69 -0.56 3.62
CA ARG A 50 -8.04 0.01 2.31
C ARG A 50 -8.48 1.47 2.45
N TYR A 51 -9.32 1.80 3.44
CA TYR A 51 -9.73 3.18 3.70
C TYR A 51 -8.53 4.07 4.05
N MET A 52 -7.68 3.64 4.98
CA MET A 52 -6.50 4.41 5.41
C MET A 52 -5.53 4.64 4.26
N SER A 53 -5.24 3.61 3.45
CA SER A 53 -4.36 3.75 2.28
C SER A 53 -4.89 4.77 1.27
N ASN A 54 -6.21 4.81 1.03
CA ASN A 54 -6.81 5.83 0.17
C ASN A 54 -6.78 7.21 0.83
N LYS A 55 -7.12 7.31 2.11
CA LYS A 55 -7.17 8.57 2.86
C LYS A 55 -5.81 9.26 2.93
N TYR A 56 -4.75 8.50 3.18
CA TYR A 56 -3.39 9.00 3.34
C TYR A 56 -2.53 8.81 2.08
N SER A 57 -3.15 8.40 0.95
CA SER A 57 -2.46 8.17 -0.32
C SER A 57 -1.27 7.20 -0.22
N TRP A 58 -1.34 6.22 0.68
CA TRP A 58 -0.28 5.23 0.86
C TRP A 58 -0.17 4.32 -0.34
N LYS A 59 1.03 4.24 -0.89
CA LYS A 59 1.34 3.40 -2.05
C LYS A 59 2.22 2.25 -1.63
N ARG A 60 2.06 1.11 -2.30
CA ARG A 60 2.93 -0.06 -2.11
C ARG A 60 3.25 -0.72 -3.44
N MET A 61 4.37 -1.43 -3.50
CA MET A 61 4.70 -2.23 -4.68
C MET A 61 3.65 -3.32 -4.89
N CYS A 62 3.22 -3.47 -6.14
CA CYS A 62 2.35 -4.55 -6.56
C CYS A 62 3.13 -5.87 -6.52
N ASN A 63 2.54 -6.90 -5.92
CA ASN A 63 3.16 -8.23 -5.87
C ASN A 63 3.14 -8.83 -7.29
N PRO A 64 4.30 -9.16 -7.90
CA PRO A 64 4.36 -9.74 -9.25
C PRO A 64 3.60 -11.05 -9.41
N ARG A 65 3.38 -11.79 -8.31
CA ARG A 65 2.61 -13.04 -8.30
C ARG A 65 1.10 -12.82 -8.21
N SER A 66 0.65 -11.60 -7.90
CA SER A 66 -0.77 -11.31 -7.73
C SER A 66 -1.54 -11.34 -9.04
N ALA A 67 -2.84 -11.67 -8.98
CA ALA A 67 -3.73 -11.61 -10.13
C ALA A 67 -3.83 -10.19 -10.71
N ILE A 68 -3.74 -9.16 -9.86
CA ILE A 68 -3.75 -7.76 -10.27
C ILE A 68 -2.53 -7.45 -11.14
N TYR A 69 -1.32 -7.85 -10.73
CA TYR A 69 -0.13 -7.68 -11.55
C TYR A 69 -0.26 -8.40 -12.89
N LYS A 70 -0.72 -9.65 -12.89
CA LYS A 70 -0.93 -10.42 -14.13
C LYS A 70 -1.92 -9.72 -15.06
N ALA A 71 -3.03 -9.18 -14.53
CA ALA A 71 -4.04 -8.49 -15.32
C ALA A 71 -3.54 -7.16 -15.91
N VAL A 72 -2.79 -6.38 -15.13
CA VAL A 72 -2.33 -5.04 -15.52
C VAL A 72 -1.08 -5.11 -16.40
N VAL A 73 -0.05 -5.86 -15.97
CA VAL A 73 1.27 -5.83 -16.59
C VAL A 73 1.42 -6.89 -17.69
N ILE A 74 0.96 -8.13 -17.45
CA ILE A 74 1.18 -9.24 -18.38
C ILE A 74 0.09 -9.29 -19.44
N LYS A 75 -1.18 -9.33 -19.01
CA LYS A 75 -2.33 -9.49 -19.91
C LYS A 75 -2.82 -8.16 -20.50
N LYS A 76 -2.47 -7.03 -19.88
CA LYS A 76 -2.94 -5.68 -20.26
C LYS A 76 -4.47 -5.56 -20.37
N THR A 77 -5.21 -6.36 -19.60
CA THR A 77 -6.68 -6.38 -19.61
C THR A 77 -7.29 -5.36 -18.65
N MET A 78 -6.50 -4.81 -17.73
CA MET A 78 -6.94 -3.83 -16.74
C MET A 78 -5.97 -2.64 -16.71
N PRO A 79 -6.45 -1.38 -16.69
CA PRO A 79 -5.57 -0.23 -16.60
C PRO A 79 -4.99 -0.05 -15.18
N ALA A 80 -3.71 0.31 -15.09
CA ALA A 80 -3.03 0.57 -13.81
C ALA A 80 -3.73 1.66 -12.98
N ALA A 81 -4.36 2.65 -13.64
CA ALA A 81 -5.07 3.76 -13.03
C ALA A 81 -6.22 3.33 -12.07
N TYR A 82 -6.75 2.11 -12.22
CA TYR A 82 -7.77 1.57 -11.31
C TYR A 82 -7.21 1.20 -9.94
N TYR A 83 -5.90 1.05 -9.81
CA TYR A 83 -5.24 0.60 -8.59
C TYR A 83 -4.32 1.69 -8.03
N LYS A 84 -4.89 2.85 -7.66
CA LYS A 84 -4.17 4.06 -7.19
C LYS A 84 -3.20 3.87 -6.03
N HIS A 85 -3.39 2.80 -5.23
CA HIS A 85 -2.57 2.44 -4.07
C HIS A 85 -1.44 1.45 -4.40
N LEU A 86 -1.33 1.01 -5.67
CA LEU A 86 -0.30 0.08 -6.13
C LEU A 86 0.66 0.79 -7.08
N ILE A 87 1.95 0.56 -6.87
CA ILE A 87 3.00 0.89 -7.81
C ILE A 87 3.29 -0.39 -8.58
N PHE A 88 3.02 -0.38 -9.88
CA PHE A 88 3.40 -1.47 -10.76
C PHE A 88 4.83 -1.21 -11.22
N PRO A 89 5.77 -2.17 -11.06
CA PRO A 89 7.05 -2.07 -11.73
C PRO A 89 6.79 -2.30 -13.23
N THR A 90 6.50 -1.22 -13.94
CA THR A 90 6.66 -1.16 -15.40
C THR A 90 8.15 -1.16 -15.70
N GLU A 91 8.55 -1.49 -16.93
CA GLU A 91 9.95 -1.37 -17.37
C GLU A 91 10.50 0.07 -17.33
N GLU A 92 9.80 1.04 -16.75
CA GLU A 92 10.24 2.43 -16.52
C GLU A 92 11.31 2.57 -15.41
N LEU A 93 11.63 1.48 -14.67
CA LEU A 93 12.84 1.45 -13.83
C LEU A 93 14.14 1.22 -14.64
N ARG A 94 14.08 1.04 -15.97
CA ARG A 94 15.28 0.94 -16.83
C ARG A 94 15.91 2.30 -17.18
N ASP A 95 15.17 3.41 -17.13
CA ASP A 95 15.67 4.71 -17.61
C ASP A 95 16.10 5.69 -16.50
N GLY A 96 16.20 5.23 -15.24
CA GLY A 96 16.66 6.05 -14.10
C GLY A 96 18.15 5.88 -13.73
N LYS A 97 18.90 5.03 -14.44
CA LYS A 97 20.35 4.80 -14.22
C LYS A 97 21.10 4.65 -15.54
N ARG A 98 20.99 5.64 -16.42
CA ARG A 98 21.96 5.91 -17.50
C ARG A 98 21.91 7.40 -17.74
N ASN A 99 22.76 8.15 -17.01
CA ASN A 99 23.28 9.49 -17.31
C ASN A 99 23.90 10.05 -16.03
N ASN A 100 25.03 9.47 -15.61
CA ASN A 100 26.09 10.14 -14.83
C ASN A 100 27.29 9.19 -14.69
N SER A 101 27.95 8.94 -15.82
CA SER A 101 29.29 8.38 -16.01
C SER A 101 29.44 8.33 -17.54
N GLU A 102 30.24 9.11 -18.25
CA GLU A 102 31.53 9.70 -17.96
C GLU A 102 31.64 11.02 -18.76
N LEU A 103 31.94 12.10 -18.07
CA LEU A 103 32.50 13.33 -18.64
C LEU A 103 33.80 13.55 -17.86
N SER A 104 34.81 12.77 -18.21
CA SER A 104 36.19 12.93 -17.77
C SER A 104 37.04 11.87 -18.46
N GLU A 105 37.51 12.18 -19.67
CA GLU A 105 38.93 12.36 -20.01
C GLU A 105 39.07 12.92 -21.43
#